data_AF-A0A1H2ZVG8-F1
#
_entry.id   AF-A0A1H2ZVG8-F1
#
_cell.length_a   1.000
_cell.length_b   1.000
_cell.length_c   1.000
_cell.angle_alpha   90.00
_cell.angle_beta   90.00
_cell.angle_gamma   90.00
#
_symmetry.space_group_name_H-M   'P 1'
#
loop_
_entity.id
_entity.type
_entity.pdbx_description
1 polymer ?
#
loop_
_entity_poly.entity_id
_entity_poly.type
_entity_poly.pdbx_seq_one_letter_code
_entity_poly.pdbx_strand_id
1 'polypeptide(L)'
;MKRRAIIYLADCEEKRFDNYLYNDRLPFFVTSLSELHDPESEKGKKRADYSVCNAFELRMMLEFTSDGGIDVESARHAAENAAFKLAYAFQDQPDTDVFVALVQFRKFEDLTPRAIFVGTFADIAAQIAEKTDAPEVQRVVMVNASEVSRFVLPRAVEFDLINEYDPRPAWVMDGIY
;
A
#
# COMPACT_ATOMS: atom_id res chain seq x y z
N MET A 1 8.38 8.05 11.39
CA MET A 1 7.26 8.65 12.12
C MET A 1 6.75 7.64 13.12
N LYS A 2 6.11 8.06 14.21
CA LYS A 2 5.57 7.12 15.20
C LYS A 2 4.16 6.64 14.84
N ARG A 3 3.68 5.60 15.54
CA ARG A 3 2.37 4.93 15.32
C ARG A 3 1.21 5.90 15.10
N ARG A 4 1.09 6.95 15.92
CA ARG A 4 0.00 7.93 15.81
C ARG A 4 -0.02 8.65 14.46
N ALA A 5 1.16 8.95 13.90
CA ALA A 5 1.28 9.62 12.63
C ALA A 5 0.88 8.70 11.48
N ILE A 6 1.39 7.46 11.40
CA ILE A 6 0.99 6.53 10.33
C ILE A 6 -0.52 6.23 10.31
N ILE A 7 -1.13 6.06 11.49
CA ILE A 7 -2.58 5.85 11.64
C ILE A 7 -3.34 7.05 11.08
N TYR A 8 -2.90 8.28 11.39
CA TYR A 8 -3.53 9.49 10.88
C TYR A 8 -3.33 9.66 9.36
N LEU A 9 -2.09 9.52 8.87
CA LEU A 9 -1.74 9.72 7.46
C LEU A 9 -2.50 8.73 6.57
N ALA A 10 -2.64 7.47 7.01
CA ALA A 10 -3.36 6.44 6.27
C ALA A 10 -4.88 6.43 6.52
N ASP A 11 -5.37 7.22 7.49
CA ASP A 11 -6.76 7.19 7.97
C ASP A 11 -7.20 5.77 8.33
N CYS A 12 -6.37 5.11 9.14
CA CYS A 12 -6.62 3.78 9.64
C CYS A 12 -7.18 3.86 11.06
N GLU A 13 -8.25 3.14 11.37
CA GLU A 13 -8.70 3.03 12.75
C GLU A 13 -7.65 2.34 13.63
N GLU A 14 -7.43 2.84 14.85
CA GLU A 14 -6.40 2.28 15.75
C GLU A 14 -6.55 0.79 15.99
N LYS A 15 -7.77 0.31 16.24
CA LYS A 15 -8.06 -1.11 16.45
C LYS A 15 -7.75 -1.96 15.22
N ARG A 16 -8.01 -1.39 14.02
CA ARG A 16 -7.74 -2.07 12.74
C ARG A 16 -6.25 -2.15 12.48
N PHE A 17 -5.52 -1.06 12.71
CA PHE A 17 -4.06 -1.03 12.63
C PHE A 17 -3.43 -2.07 13.59
N ASP A 18 -3.85 -2.08 14.84
CA ASP A 18 -3.33 -3.02 15.83
C ASP A 18 -3.63 -4.47 15.44
N ASN A 19 -4.84 -4.74 14.95
CA ASN A 19 -5.18 -6.07 14.42
C ASN A 19 -4.27 -6.48 13.26
N TYR A 20 -3.93 -5.56 12.35
CA TYR A 20 -2.98 -5.88 11.28
C TYR A 20 -1.57 -6.11 11.81
N LEU A 21 -1.10 -5.29 12.75
CA LEU A 21 0.21 -5.44 13.36
C LEU A 21 0.35 -6.78 14.10
N TYR A 22 -0.63 -7.17 14.92
CA TYR A 22 -0.55 -8.41 15.72
C TYR A 22 -0.63 -9.70 14.90
N ASN A 23 -1.19 -9.64 13.70
CA ASN A 23 -1.34 -10.79 12.82
C ASN A 23 -0.33 -10.78 11.66
N ASP A 24 0.70 -9.92 11.70
CA ASP A 24 1.70 -9.74 10.64
C ASP A 24 1.06 -9.44 9.27
N ARG A 25 -0.01 -8.63 9.28
CA ARG A 25 -0.80 -8.26 8.09
C ARG A 25 -0.57 -6.83 7.60
N LEU A 26 0.39 -6.11 8.17
CA LEU A 26 0.79 -4.81 7.62
C LEU A 26 1.45 -5.02 6.24
N PRO A 27 1.28 -4.07 5.29
CA PRO A 27 1.86 -4.18 3.96
C PRO A 27 3.35 -3.81 3.90
N PHE A 28 4.00 -3.66 5.04
CA PHE A 28 5.42 -3.30 5.16
C PHE A 28 6.05 -3.97 6.37
N PHE A 29 7.38 -4.12 6.31
CA PHE A 29 8.17 -4.64 7.40
C PHE A 29 8.34 -3.58 8.50
N VAL A 30 8.08 -3.97 9.74
CA VAL A 30 8.42 -3.15 10.90
C VAL A 30 9.76 -3.63 11.43
N THR A 31 10.82 -2.85 11.18
CA THR A 31 12.23 -3.22 11.41
C THR A 31 12.57 -3.56 12.87
N SER A 32 11.69 -3.26 13.83
CA SER A 32 11.87 -3.56 15.26
C SER A 32 11.13 -4.81 15.77
N LEU A 33 10.56 -5.64 14.88
CA LEU A 33 9.77 -6.82 15.28
C LEU A 33 10.59 -7.96 15.93
N SER A 34 11.91 -8.01 15.75
CA SER A 34 12.75 -8.97 16.49
C SER A 34 12.74 -8.72 18.01
N GLU A 35 12.30 -7.55 18.47
CA GLU A 35 12.07 -7.23 19.89
C GLU A 35 10.59 -7.47 20.34
N LEU A 36 9.72 -7.99 19.46
CA LEU A 36 8.28 -8.19 19.69
C LEU A 36 7.90 -9.65 20.04
N HIS A 37 8.86 -10.57 20.15
CA HIS A 37 8.60 -11.92 20.71
C HIS A 37 8.31 -11.93 22.22
N ASP A 38 8.29 -10.76 22.86
CA ASP A 38 7.68 -10.58 24.18
C ASP A 38 6.26 -9.98 24.00
N PRO A 39 5.19 -10.79 24.06
CA PRO A 39 3.81 -10.32 23.88
C PRO A 39 3.38 -9.27 24.91
N GLU A 40 4.12 -9.10 26.01
CA GLU A 40 3.89 -8.09 27.06
C GLU A 40 4.60 -6.74 26.80
N SER A 41 5.49 -6.65 25.80
CA SER A 41 6.28 -5.44 25.57
C SER A 41 5.51 -4.37 24.78
N GLU A 42 4.75 -3.53 25.50
CA GLU A 42 4.29 -2.24 24.97
C GLU A 42 5.46 -1.36 24.45
N LYS A 43 6.69 -1.61 24.91
CA LYS A 43 7.87 -0.80 24.60
C LYS A 43 8.32 -0.97 23.14
N GLY A 44 8.22 -2.17 22.55
CA GLY A 44 8.57 -2.42 21.14
C GLY A 44 7.63 -1.69 20.17
N LYS A 45 6.32 -1.71 20.46
CA LYS A 45 5.27 -1.02 19.68
C LYS A 45 5.45 0.50 19.61
N LYS A 46 6.06 1.10 20.65
CA LYS A 46 6.32 2.54 20.76
C LYS A 46 7.58 3.01 20.02
N ARG A 47 8.46 2.09 19.60
CA ARG A 47 9.76 2.43 19.00
C ARG A 47 9.81 2.33 17.49
N ALA A 48 8.95 1.52 16.87
CA ALA A 48 8.86 1.41 15.42
C ALA A 48 8.75 2.77 14.73
N ASP A 49 9.63 2.98 13.76
CA ASP A 49 9.61 4.13 12.86
C ASP A 49 8.99 3.71 11.53
N TYR A 50 7.99 4.46 11.10
CA TYR A 50 7.27 4.27 9.85
C TYR A 50 7.62 5.38 8.86
N SER A 51 7.68 5.09 7.57
CA SER A 51 7.91 6.10 6.53
C SER A 51 6.59 6.64 5.97
N VAL A 52 6.63 7.79 5.29
CA VAL A 52 5.47 8.29 4.50
C VAL A 52 5.05 7.25 3.45
N CYS A 53 6.00 6.50 2.90
CA CYS A 53 5.70 5.37 2.01
C CYS A 53 4.90 4.27 2.71
N ASN A 54 5.20 3.95 3.97
CA ASN A 54 4.40 2.98 4.73
C ASN A 54 2.95 3.46 4.95
N ALA A 55 2.73 4.77 5.14
CA ALA A 55 1.37 5.30 5.20
C ALA A 55 0.64 5.17 3.84
N PHE A 56 1.35 5.39 2.73
CA PHE A 56 0.83 5.16 1.39
C PHE A 56 0.44 3.68 1.18
N GLU A 57 1.31 2.74 1.52
CA GLU A 57 1.04 1.30 1.42
C GLU A 57 -0.15 0.88 2.30
N LEU A 58 -0.22 1.38 3.54
CA LEU A 58 -1.36 1.12 4.41
C LEU A 58 -2.67 1.65 3.81
N ARG A 59 -2.67 2.89 3.28
CA ARG A 59 -3.87 3.45 2.66
C ARG A 59 -4.28 2.67 1.41
N MET A 60 -3.32 2.28 0.56
CA MET A 60 -3.58 1.40 -0.60
C MET A 60 -4.27 0.10 -0.17
N MET A 61 -3.79 -0.53 0.90
CA MET A 61 -4.41 -1.75 1.45
C MET A 61 -5.85 -1.50 1.93
N LEU A 62 -6.12 -0.33 2.52
CA LEU A 62 -7.47 0.05 2.95
C LEU A 62 -8.40 0.28 1.74
N GLU A 63 -7.93 0.91 0.67
CA GLU A 63 -8.70 1.08 -0.58
C GLU A 63 -9.07 -0.27 -1.21
N PHE A 64 -8.10 -1.20 -1.30
CA PHE A 64 -8.35 -2.54 -1.83
C PHE A 64 -9.36 -3.35 -0.99
N THR A 65 -9.41 -3.14 0.32
CA THR A 65 -10.30 -3.90 1.22
C THR A 65 -11.69 -3.27 1.36
N SER A 66 -11.77 -1.97 1.62
CA SER A 66 -13.03 -1.27 1.89
C SER A 66 -13.87 -1.11 0.61
N ASP A 67 -13.28 -0.59 -0.45
CA ASP A 67 -13.99 -0.27 -1.70
C ASP A 67 -13.78 -1.38 -2.74
N GLY A 68 -12.58 -1.95 -2.75
CA GLY A 68 -12.23 -3.07 -3.61
C GLY A 68 -12.85 -4.40 -3.18
N GLY A 69 -13.33 -4.54 -1.94
CA GLY A 69 -13.93 -5.78 -1.42
C GLY A 69 -13.02 -7.01 -1.53
N ILE A 70 -11.70 -6.81 -1.49
CA ILE A 70 -10.70 -7.87 -1.56
C ILE A 70 -10.38 -8.37 -0.15
N ASP A 71 -10.02 -9.65 -0.01
CA ASP A 71 -9.54 -10.19 1.26
C ASP A 71 -8.23 -9.52 1.71
N VAL A 72 -8.01 -9.51 3.03
CA VAL A 72 -6.89 -8.79 3.65
C VAL A 72 -5.53 -9.26 3.12
N GLU A 73 -5.35 -10.56 2.85
CA GLU A 73 -4.06 -11.08 2.37
C GLU A 73 -3.77 -10.66 0.93
N SER A 74 -4.79 -10.70 0.06
CA SER A 74 -4.69 -10.19 -1.32
C SER A 74 -4.43 -8.68 -1.37
N ALA A 75 -5.11 -7.91 -0.53
CA ALA A 75 -4.88 -6.47 -0.43
C ALA A 75 -3.49 -6.14 0.12
N ARG A 76 -3.03 -6.87 1.15
CA ARG A 76 -1.67 -6.75 1.69
C ARG A 76 -0.62 -7.01 0.62
N HIS A 77 -0.77 -8.12 -0.11
CA HIS A 77 0.13 -8.48 -1.20
C HIS A 77 0.19 -7.39 -2.29
N ALA A 78 -0.96 -6.82 -2.68
CA ALA A 78 -1.02 -5.75 -3.65
C ALA A 78 -0.31 -4.48 -3.15
N ALA A 79 -0.61 -4.06 -1.92
CA ALA A 79 -0.06 -2.86 -1.30
C ALA A 79 1.46 -2.95 -1.05
N GLU A 80 1.95 -4.09 -0.56
CA GLU A 80 3.38 -4.36 -0.31
C GLU A 80 4.23 -4.22 -1.58
N ASN A 81 3.65 -4.54 -2.75
CA ASN A 81 4.33 -4.44 -4.03
C ASN A 81 4.05 -3.13 -4.77
N ALA A 82 3.09 -2.33 -4.30
CA ALA A 82 2.61 -1.14 -5.00
C ALA A 82 3.70 -0.09 -5.11
N ALA A 83 4.31 0.29 -3.98
CA ALA A 83 5.30 1.36 -3.94
C ALA A 83 6.52 1.04 -4.81
N PHE A 84 7.08 -0.16 -4.67
CA PHE A 84 8.20 -0.62 -5.48
C PHE A 84 7.87 -0.62 -6.98
N LYS A 85 6.72 -1.18 -7.38
CA LYS A 85 6.32 -1.23 -8.80
C LYS A 85 6.10 0.17 -9.36
N LEU A 86 5.45 1.07 -8.61
CA LEU A 86 5.21 2.45 -9.01
C LEU A 86 6.52 3.22 -9.14
N ALA A 87 7.42 3.13 -8.15
CA ALA A 87 8.72 3.79 -8.20
C ALA A 87 9.58 3.30 -9.37
N TYR A 88 9.47 2.02 -9.73
CA TYR A 88 10.17 1.46 -10.89
C TYR A 88 9.59 1.95 -12.22
N ALA A 89 8.25 1.97 -12.34
CA ALA A 89 7.56 2.36 -13.57
C ALA A 89 7.55 3.88 -13.81
N PHE A 90 7.54 4.66 -12.72
CA PHE A 90 7.41 6.11 -12.72
C PHE A 90 8.54 6.73 -11.88
N GLN A 91 9.75 6.71 -12.45
CA GLN A 91 10.91 7.35 -11.82
C GLN A 91 10.72 8.88 -11.71
N ASP A 92 10.04 9.46 -12.70
CA ASP A 92 9.55 10.83 -12.68
C ASP A 92 8.08 10.87 -12.26
N GLN A 93 7.65 11.98 -11.64
CA GLN A 93 6.25 12.17 -11.24
C GLN A 93 5.35 12.13 -12.49
N PRO A 94 4.35 11.24 -12.55
CA PRO A 94 3.49 11.15 -13.73
C PRO A 94 2.56 12.36 -13.83
N ASP A 95 2.44 12.94 -15.03
CA ASP A 95 1.53 14.07 -15.33
C ASP A 95 0.04 13.67 -15.26
N THR A 96 -0.23 12.37 -15.18
CA THR A 96 -1.57 11.78 -15.17
C THR A 96 -1.74 10.85 -13.98
N ASP A 97 -3.00 10.56 -13.64
CA ASP A 97 -3.30 9.60 -12.58
C ASP A 97 -2.77 8.20 -12.95
N VAL A 98 -2.07 7.59 -12.00
CA VAL A 98 -1.55 6.23 -12.08
C VAL A 98 -2.28 5.34 -11.10
N PHE A 99 -2.41 4.07 -11.49
CA PHE A 99 -3.24 3.10 -10.83
C PHE A 99 -2.42 1.84 -10.50
N VAL A 100 -2.89 1.10 -9.50
CA VAL A 100 -2.42 -0.25 -9.21
C VAL A 100 -3.60 -1.19 -9.41
N ALA A 101 -3.44 -2.17 -10.29
CA ALA A 101 -4.45 -3.19 -10.54
C ALA A 101 -4.00 -4.54 -9.99
N LEU A 102 -4.83 -5.12 -9.12
CA LEU A 102 -4.74 -6.51 -8.70
C LEU A 102 -5.66 -7.35 -9.59
N VAL A 103 -5.08 -8.28 -10.34
CA VAL A 103 -5.81 -9.29 -11.11
C VAL A 103 -5.76 -10.59 -10.33
N GLN A 104 -6.94 -11.08 -9.93
CA GLN A 104 -7.11 -12.39 -9.33
C GLN A 104 -7.60 -13.37 -10.40
N PHE A 105 -6.84 -14.45 -10.56
CA PHE A 105 -7.22 -15.55 -11.43
C PHE A 105 -8.11 -16.54 -10.68
N ARG A 106 -8.81 -17.40 -11.43
CA ARG A 106 -9.57 -18.51 -10.86
C ARG A 106 -8.67 -19.34 -9.95
N LYS A 107 -9.22 -19.75 -8.81
CA LYS A 107 -8.51 -20.60 -7.85
C LYS A 107 -8.02 -21.87 -8.55
N PHE A 108 -6.73 -22.17 -8.39
CA PHE A 108 -6.12 -23.42 -8.82
C PHE A 108 -5.67 -24.16 -7.57
N GLU A 109 -6.32 -25.29 -7.27
CA GLU A 109 -6.15 -26.04 -6.02
C GLU A 109 -6.39 -25.15 -4.78
N ASP A 110 -5.37 -24.95 -3.94
CA ASP A 110 -5.40 -24.11 -2.74
C ASP A 110 -4.75 -22.74 -2.92
N LEU A 111 -4.28 -22.43 -4.13
CA LEU A 111 -3.67 -21.15 -4.46
C LEU A 111 -4.64 -20.31 -5.30
N THR A 112 -4.68 -19.01 -5.03
CA THR A 112 -5.31 -18.03 -5.93
C THR A 112 -4.17 -17.28 -6.59
N PRO A 113 -3.82 -17.57 -7.86
CA PRO A 113 -2.79 -16.83 -8.57
C PRO A 113 -3.21 -15.36 -8.67
N ARG A 114 -2.22 -14.47 -8.59
CA ARG A 114 -2.44 -13.02 -8.60
C ARG A 114 -1.38 -12.34 -9.45
N ALA A 115 -1.78 -11.33 -10.21
CA ALA A 115 -0.88 -10.44 -10.92
C ALA A 115 -1.12 -9.00 -10.47
N ILE A 116 -0.04 -8.21 -10.40
CA ILE A 116 -0.09 -6.80 -10.05
C ILE A 116 0.49 -5.99 -11.20
N PHE A 117 -0.36 -5.14 -11.77
CA PHE A 117 0.00 -4.19 -12.82
C PHE A 117 -0.04 -2.77 -12.26
N VAL A 118 0.85 -1.93 -12.77
CA VAL A 118 0.88 -0.50 -12.48
C VAL A 118 0.98 0.26 -13.79
N GLY A 119 0.37 1.43 -13.85
CA GLY A 119 0.27 2.16 -15.11
C GLY A 119 -0.74 3.29 -15.05
N THR A 120 -0.86 4.02 -16.15
CA THR A 120 -2.09 4.78 -16.42
C THR A 120 -3.24 3.81 -16.67
N PHE A 121 -4.47 4.32 -16.71
CA PHE A 121 -5.65 3.50 -17.06
C PHE A 121 -5.48 2.78 -18.40
N ALA A 122 -4.92 3.47 -19.41
CA ALA A 122 -4.67 2.89 -20.73
C ALA A 122 -3.60 1.77 -20.69
N ASP A 123 -2.51 1.99 -19.94
CA ASP A 123 -1.45 1.00 -19.81
C ASP A 123 -1.93 -0.26 -19.12
N ILE A 124 -2.72 -0.13 -18.05
CA ILE A 124 -3.23 -1.29 -17.31
C ILE A 124 -4.16 -2.12 -18.19
N ALA A 125 -5.06 -1.48 -18.94
CA ALA A 125 -5.94 -2.19 -19.86
C ALA A 125 -5.14 -2.99 -20.91
N ALA A 126 -4.09 -2.38 -21.48
CA ALA A 126 -3.20 -3.05 -22.43
C ALA A 126 -2.41 -4.20 -21.77
N GLN A 127 -1.84 -3.98 -20.59
CA GLN A 127 -1.09 -5.00 -19.84
C GLN A 127 -1.94 -6.20 -19.49
N ILE A 128 -3.19 -5.98 -19.05
CA ILE A 128 -4.13 -7.06 -18.76
C ILE A 128 -4.44 -7.85 -20.04
N ALA A 129 -4.75 -7.18 -21.15
CA ALA A 129 -5.05 -7.85 -22.41
C ALA A 129 -3.87 -8.67 -22.98
N GLU A 130 -2.63 -8.20 -22.78
CA GLU A 130 -1.43 -8.88 -23.26
C GLU A 130 -0.97 -10.03 -22.36
N LYS A 131 -1.07 -9.85 -21.04
CA LYS A 131 -0.40 -10.71 -20.05
C LYS A 131 -1.33 -11.63 -19.27
N THR A 132 -2.64 -11.52 -19.48
CA THR A 132 -3.63 -12.34 -18.78
C THR A 132 -4.51 -13.08 -19.77
N ASP A 133 -4.86 -14.33 -19.47
CA ASP A 133 -5.85 -15.06 -20.23
C ASP A 133 -7.25 -14.74 -19.69
N ALA A 134 -8.06 -14.02 -20.46
CA ALA A 134 -9.35 -13.49 -20.01
C ALA A 134 -10.31 -14.54 -19.41
N PRO A 135 -10.40 -15.78 -19.93
CA PRO A 135 -11.21 -16.84 -19.33
C PRO A 135 -10.74 -17.26 -17.92
N GLU A 136 -9.46 -17.07 -17.59
CA GLU A 136 -8.88 -17.40 -16.29
C GLU A 136 -9.01 -16.27 -15.27
N VAL A 137 -9.28 -15.05 -15.70
CA VAL A 137 -9.47 -13.90 -14.81
C VAL A 137 -10.80 -14.02 -14.07
N GLN A 138 -10.74 -14.06 -12.74
CA GLN A 138 -11.93 -14.04 -11.88
C GLN A 138 -12.33 -12.61 -11.54
N ARG A 139 -11.35 -11.76 -11.23
CA ARG A 139 -11.59 -10.41 -10.75
C ARG A 139 -10.42 -9.50 -11.10
N VAL A 140 -10.74 -8.25 -11.45
CA VAL A 140 -9.78 -7.16 -11.51
C VAL A 140 -10.26 -6.09 -10.55
N VAL A 141 -9.38 -5.64 -9.66
CA VAL A 141 -9.62 -4.48 -8.80
C VAL A 141 -8.51 -3.49 -9.02
N MET A 142 -8.87 -2.23 -9.16
CA MET A 142 -7.96 -1.16 -9.48
C MET A 142 -8.15 -0.03 -8.48
N VAL A 143 -7.03 0.49 -7.97
CA VAL A 143 -6.98 1.60 -7.02
C VAL A 143 -6.19 2.74 -7.64
N ASN A 144 -6.68 3.97 -7.51
CA ASN A 144 -5.99 5.18 -7.97
C ASN A 144 -4.84 5.52 -7.00
N ALA A 145 -3.62 5.16 -7.36
CA ALA A 145 -2.45 5.42 -6.52
C ALA A 145 -2.13 6.91 -6.42
N SER A 146 -2.37 7.68 -7.49
CA SER A 146 -2.23 9.14 -7.44
C SER A 146 -3.17 9.77 -6.40
N GLU A 147 -4.41 9.31 -6.32
CA GLU A 147 -5.35 9.75 -5.29
C GLU A 147 -4.92 9.37 -3.88
N VAL A 148 -4.45 8.13 -3.67
CA VAL A 148 -3.90 7.70 -2.38
C VAL A 148 -2.69 8.55 -1.98
N SER A 149 -1.80 8.87 -2.93
CA SER A 149 -0.70 9.80 -2.66
C SER A 149 -1.19 11.20 -2.30
N ARG A 150 -2.15 11.75 -3.06
CA ARG A 150 -2.76 13.06 -2.77
C ARG A 150 -3.52 13.09 -1.44
N PHE A 151 -3.95 11.95 -0.92
CA PHE A 151 -4.53 11.82 0.41
C PHE A 151 -3.48 11.88 1.52
N VAL A 152 -2.35 11.20 1.32
CA VAL A 152 -1.28 11.05 2.33
C VAL A 152 -0.43 12.32 2.43
N LEU A 153 -0.06 12.94 1.31
CA LEU A 153 0.90 14.06 1.29
C LEU A 153 0.46 15.28 2.13
N PRO A 154 -0.78 15.80 2.03
CA PRO A 154 -1.21 16.92 2.86
C PRO A 154 -1.13 16.62 4.36
N ARG A 155 -1.44 15.38 4.76
CA ARG A 155 -1.36 14.93 6.16
C ARG A 155 0.08 14.78 6.63
N ALA A 156 1.00 14.41 5.73
CA ALA A 156 2.43 14.40 6.02
C ALA A 156 2.98 15.82 6.23
N VAL A 157 2.47 16.81 5.48
CA VAL A 157 2.78 18.24 5.70
C VAL A 157 2.25 18.71 7.05
N GLU A 158 1.02 18.36 7.42
CA GLU A 158 0.44 18.72 8.74
C GLU A 158 1.23 18.15 9.94
N PHE A 159 1.98 17.08 9.72
CA PHE A 159 2.85 16.46 10.72
C PHE A 159 4.32 16.93 10.64
N ASP A 160 4.61 17.95 9.83
CA ASP A 160 5.96 18.49 9.59
C ASP A 160 6.98 17.45 9.08
N LEU A 161 6.51 16.39 8.41
CA LEU A 161 7.37 15.33 7.87
C LEU A 161 8.00 15.70 6.52
N ILE A 162 7.28 16.52 5.74
CA ILE A 162 7.71 17.01 4.42
C ILE A 162 7.35 18.49 4.26
N ASN A 163 8.01 19.13 3.30
CA ASN A 163 7.70 20.49 2.90
C ASN A 163 6.47 20.51 1.96
N GLU A 164 5.65 21.57 2.03
CA GLU A 164 4.47 21.76 1.16
C GLU A 164 4.79 21.80 -0.34
N TYR A 165 6.05 22.11 -0.70
CA TYR A 165 6.55 22.15 -2.07
C TYR A 165 7.30 20.86 -2.49
N ASP A 166 7.31 19.80 -1.68
CA ASP A 166 7.94 18.53 -2.08
C ASP A 166 7.17 17.92 -3.26
N PRO A 167 7.78 17.81 -4.46
CA PRO A 167 7.07 17.35 -5.65
C PRO A 167 6.91 15.82 -5.66
N ARG A 168 7.60 15.09 -4.78
CA ARG A 168 7.66 13.65 -4.86
C ARG A 168 6.30 13.04 -4.44
N PRO A 169 5.84 11.97 -5.13
CA PRO A 169 4.70 11.22 -4.66
C PRO A 169 5.03 10.42 -3.39
N ALA A 170 4.02 10.06 -2.60
CA ALA A 170 4.20 9.37 -1.31
C ALA A 170 4.90 7.99 -1.47
N TRP A 171 4.71 7.31 -2.61
CA TRP A 171 5.28 5.98 -2.88
C TRP A 171 6.79 5.96 -3.15
N VAL A 172 7.47 7.12 -3.18
CA VAL A 172 8.95 7.19 -3.24
C VAL A 172 9.57 7.73 -1.95
N MET A 173 8.78 7.91 -0.89
CA MET A 173 9.21 8.55 0.38
C MET A 173 9.56 7.53 1.48
N ASP A 174 10.23 6.43 1.14
CA ASP A 174 10.53 5.34 2.09
C ASP A 174 11.55 5.72 3.18
N GLY A 175 12.31 6.81 2.99
CA GLY A 175 13.27 7.35 3.95
C GLY A 175 12.78 8.58 4.74
N ILE A 176 11.49 8.93 4.64
CA ILE A 176 10.93 10.11 5.33
C ILE A 176 10.15 9.65 6.56
N TYR A 177 10.69 9.92 7.74
CA TYR A 177 10.19 9.49 9.06
C TYR A 177 9.79 10.69 9.91
#